data_AF-A0A2H5B0Z0-F1
#
_entry.id   AF-A0A2H5B0Z0-F1
#
_cell.length_a   1.000
_cell.length_b   1.000
_cell.length_c   1.000
_cell.angle_alpha   90.00
_cell.angle_beta   90.00
_cell.angle_gamma   90.00
#
_symmetry.space_group_name_H-M   'P 1'
#
loop_
_entity.id
_entity.type
_entity.pdbx_description
1 polymer ?
#
loop_
_entity_poly.entity_id
_entity_poly.type
_entity_poly.pdbx_seq_one_letter_code
_entity_poly.pdbx_strand_id
1 'polypeptide(L)' 'MSATDQPDPSAARPGELFIGAATVATTAEEVRQVWRQAHAAGQPQWYLDLVAGIGRTKPGARTADTMAGAA' A
#
# COMPACT_ATOMS: atom_id res chain seq x y z
N MET A 1 14.47 36.45 -3.14
CA MET A 1 14.25 35.46 -2.06
C MET A 1 12.75 35.25 -1.96
N SER A 2 12.19 34.35 -2.76
CA SER A 2 10.76 34.04 -2.70
C SER A 2 10.63 32.69 -2.02
N ALA A 3 10.06 32.71 -0.81
CA ALA A 3 9.74 31.53 -0.05
C ALA A 3 8.92 30.60 -0.94
N THR A 4 9.49 29.43 -1.23
CA THR A 4 8.74 28.29 -1.71
C THR A 4 7.61 28.04 -0.74
N ASP A 5 6.39 28.29 -1.21
CA ASP A 5 5.14 27.73 -0.70
C ASP A 5 5.31 26.20 -0.71
N GLN A 6 5.96 25.71 0.33
CA GLN A 6 6.26 24.31 0.51
C GLN A 6 4.97 23.72 1.09
N PRO A 7 4.25 22.86 0.35
CA PRO A 7 3.01 22.30 0.85
C PRO A 7 3.30 21.61 2.17
N ASP A 8 2.58 22.00 3.21
CA ASP A 8 2.72 21.44 4.55
C ASP A 8 2.59 19.91 4.46
N PRO A 9 3.66 19.14 4.70
CA PRO A 9 3.62 17.69 4.57
C PRO A 9 2.73 17.03 5.64
N SER A 10 2.29 17.79 6.65
CA SER A 10 1.32 17.32 7.66
C SER A 10 -0.13 17.31 7.13
N ALA A 11 -0.39 18.00 6.01
CA ALA A 11 -1.67 17.98 5.31
C ALA A 11 -1.74 16.94 4.17
N ALA A 12 -0.67 16.15 3.98
CA ALA A 12 -0.73 14.93 3.17
C ALA A 12 -1.79 14.03 3.81
N ARG A 13 -2.99 14.02 3.24
CA ARG A 13 -4.13 13.30 3.81
C ARG A 13 -3.67 11.86 4.08
N PRO A 14 -3.99 11.27 5.24
CA PRO A 14 -3.58 9.90 5.55
C PRO A 14 -4.00 8.89 4.47
N GLY A 15 -5.00 9.21 3.64
CA GLY A 15 -5.40 8.44 2.45
C GLY A 15 -4.53 8.58 1.20
N GLU A 16 -3.47 9.38 1.15
CA GLU A 16 -2.50 9.37 0.03
C GLU A 16 -1.23 8.56 0.35
N LEU A 17 -0.92 8.35 1.63
CA LEU A 17 0.34 7.74 2.06
C LEU A 17 0.40 6.22 1.81
N PHE A 18 -0.73 5.51 1.84
CA PHE A 18 -0.72 4.04 1.75
C PHE A 18 -0.34 3.52 0.36
N ILE A 19 -0.77 4.18 -0.73
CA ILE A 19 -0.32 3.82 -2.09
C ILE A 19 1.18 4.08 -2.26
N GLY A 20 1.68 5.20 -1.73
CA GLY A 20 3.12 5.46 -1.69
C GLY A 20 3.89 4.38 -0.93
N ALA A 21 3.41 4.04 0.28
CA ALA A 21 4.00 3.00 1.13
C ALA A 21 3.98 1.61 0.46
N ALA A 22 2.88 1.24 -0.20
CA ALA A 22 2.78 -0.01 -0.95
C ALA A 22 3.70 -0.04 -2.17
N THR A 23 3.93 1.11 -2.82
CA THR A 23 4.82 1.20 -3.98
C THR A 23 6.28 0.98 -3.59
N VAL A 24 6.73 1.58 -2.49
CA VAL A 24 8.11 1.41 -1.96
C VAL A 24 8.33 0.08 -1.25
N ALA A 25 7.26 -0.60 -0.83
CA ALA A 25 7.35 -1.95 -0.27
C ALA A 25 8.04 -2.91 -1.26
N THR A 26 8.90 -3.76 -0.73
CA THR A 26 9.72 -4.70 -1.50
C THR A 26 9.09 -6.09 -1.58
N THR A 27 8.19 -6.43 -0.65
CA THR A 27 7.53 -7.73 -0.58
C THR A 27 6.01 -7.63 -0.54
N ALA A 28 5.34 -8.72 -0.91
CA ALA A 28 3.89 -8.83 -0.81
C ALA A 28 3.39 -8.73 0.65
N GLU A 29 4.18 -9.19 1.63
CA GLU A 29 3.80 -9.11 3.05
C GLU A 29 3.80 -7.67 3.56
N GLU A 30 4.79 -6.88 3.18
CA GLU A 30 4.83 -5.45 3.49
C GLU A 30 3.61 -4.73 2.89
N VAL A 31 3.24 -5.05 1.66
CA VAL A 31 2.02 -4.48 1.05
C VAL A 31 0.75 -4.94 1.79
N ARG A 32 0.69 -6.19 2.27
CA ARG A 32 -0.43 -6.65 3.11
C ARG A 32 -0.51 -5.89 4.43
N GLN A 33 0.62 -5.55 5.05
CA GLN A 33 0.64 -4.72 6.25
C GLN A 33 0.13 -3.30 5.98
N VAL A 34 0.54 -2.70 4.86
CA VAL A 34 0.03 -1.40 4.41
C VAL A 34 -1.48 -1.44 4.13
N TRP A 35 -1.96 -2.51 3.48
CA TRP A 35 -3.38 -2.74 3.25
C TRP A 35 -4.19 -2.82 4.55
N ARG A 36 -3.69 -3.55 5.56
CA ARG A 36 -4.33 -3.64 6.89
C ARG A 36 -4.43 -2.27 7.57
N GLN A 37 -3.39 -1.45 7.47
CA GLN A 37 -3.40 -0.09 8.01
C GLN A 37 -4.39 0.82 7.26
N ALA A 38 -4.44 0.73 5.93
CA ALA A 38 -5.41 1.46 5.12
C ALA A 38 -6.86 1.06 5.45
N HIS A 39 -7.12 -0.23 5.66
CA HIS A 39 -8.42 -0.74 6.06
C HIS A 39 -8.81 -0.25 7.46
N ALA A 40 -7.89 -0.29 8.43
CA ALA A 40 -8.12 0.23 9.78
C ALA A 40 -8.36 1.75 9.81
N ALA A 41 -7.77 2.48 8.85
CA ALA A 41 -7.99 3.92 8.66
C ALA A 41 -9.32 4.24 7.95
N GLY A 42 -10.15 3.23 7.63
CA GLY A 42 -11.46 3.43 6.99
C GLY A 42 -11.38 3.86 5.54
N GLN A 43 -10.29 3.52 4.83
CA GLN A 43 -10.19 3.83 3.40
C GLN A 43 -11.26 3.08 2.59
N PRO A 44 -11.78 3.68 1.51
CA PRO A 44 -12.81 3.07 0.70
C PRO A 44 -12.30 1.83 -0.04
N GLN A 45 -13.19 0.88 -0.33
CA GLN A 45 -12.84 -0.40 -0.95
C GLN A 45 -12.03 -0.26 -2.24
N TRP A 46 -12.40 0.67 -3.12
CA TRP A 46 -11.67 0.91 -4.37
C TRP A 46 -10.19 1.29 -4.14
N TYR A 47 -9.90 1.97 -3.02
CA TYR A 47 -8.55 2.36 -2.65
C TYR A 47 -7.75 1.18 -2.10
N LEU A 48 -8.41 0.33 -1.30
CA LEU A 48 -7.85 -0.92 -0.81
C LEU A 48 -7.52 -1.89 -1.95
N ASP A 49 -8.35 -1.92 -3.00
CA ASP A 49 -8.12 -2.74 -4.20
C ASP A 49 -6.88 -2.28 -4.97
N LEU A 50 -6.62 -0.97 -5.03
CA LEU A 50 -5.39 -0.41 -5.60
C LEU A 50 -4.15 -0.86 -4.80
N VAL A 51 -4.18 -0.75 -3.47
CA VAL A 51 -3.09 -1.23 -2.59
C VAL A 51 -2.85 -2.73 -2.78
N ALA A 52 -3.93 -3.54 -2.81
CA ALA A 52 -3.83 -4.98 -3.04
C ALA A 52 -3.27 -5.31 -4.44
N GLY A 53 -3.62 -4.53 -5.46
CA GLY A 53 -3.08 -4.63 -6.81
C GLY A 53 -1.56 -4.52 -6.86
N ILE A 54 -0.99 -3.57 -6.11
CA ILE A 54 0.47 -3.40 -6.01
C ILE A 54 1.12 -4.65 -5.43
N GLY A 55 0.53 -5.23 -4.38
CA GLY A 55 1.06 -6.43 -3.70
C GLY A 55 1.17 -7.65 -4.61
N ARG A 56 0.28 -7.81 -5.60
CA ARG A 56 0.31 -8.92 -6.58
C ARG A 56 1.54 -8.88 -7.49
N THR A 57 2.15 -7.71 -7.67
CA THR A 57 3.37 -7.53 -8.48
C THR A 57 4.65 -7.77 -7.70
N LYS A 58 4.58 -7.92 -6.37
CA LYS A 58 5.74 -8.03 -5.50
C LYS A 58 6.17 -9.49 -5.28
N PRO A 59 7.47 -9.73 -5.03
CA PRO A 59 7.97 -11.02 -4.57
C PRO A 59 7.21 -11.54 -3.33
N GLY A 60 6.95 -12.84 -3.29
CA GLY A 60 6.18 -13.50 -2.22
C GLY A 60 4.67 -13.58 -2.45
N ALA A 61 4.13 -12.90 -3.48
CA ALA A 61 2.71 -13.00 -3.83
C ALA A 61 2.33 -14.38 -4.41
N ARG A 62 3.21 -15.00 -5.21
CA ARG A 62 2.98 -16.33 -5.81
C ARG A 62 3.23 -17.49 -4.84
N THR A 63 4.10 -17.33 -3.85
CA THR A 63 4.48 -18.43 -2.95
C THR A 63 3.31 -18.91 -2.09
N ALA A 64 2.34 -18.04 -1.79
CA ALA A 64 1.11 -18.42 -1.10
C ALA A 64 0.18 -19.29 -1.97
N ASP A 65 0.19 -19.09 -3.29
CA ASP A 65 -0.68 -19.82 -4.22
C ASP A 65 -0.14 -21.23 -4.50
N THR A 66 1.19 -21.37 -4.61
CA THR A 66 1.84 -22.66 -4.91
C THR A 66 1.89 -23.61 -3.71
N MET A 67 1.80 -23.14 -2.46
CA MET A 67 1.66 -24.03 -1.29
C MET A 67 0.20 -24.43 -0.97
N ALA A 68 -0.80 -23.72 -1.51
CA ALA A 68 -2.22 -24.02 -1.28
C ALA A 68 -2.82 -25.02 -2.29
N GLY A 69 -2.12 -25.29 -3.40
CA GLY A 69 -2.57 -26.22 -4.46
C GLY A 69 -1.92 -27.60 -4.45
N ALA A 70 -1.10 -27.92 -3.44
CA ALA A 70 -0.48 -29.24 -3.27
C ALA A 70 -1.10 -29.97 -2.08
N ALA A 71 -2.34 -30.45 -2.25
CA ALA A 71 -3.00 -31.39 -1.35
C ALA A 71 -3.60 -32.54 -2.18
#